data_AF-A0A9N8DR74-F1
#
_entry.id   AF-A0A9N8DR74-F1
#
_cell.length_a   1.000
_cell.length_b   1.000
_cell.length_c   1.000
_cell.angle_alpha   90.00
_cell.angle_beta   90.00
_cell.angle_gamma   90.00
#
_symmetry.space_group_name_H-M   'P 1'
#
loop_
_entity.id
_entity.type
_entity.pdbx_description
1 polymer ?
#
loop_
_entity_poly.entity_id
_entity_poly.type
_entity_poly.pdbx_seq_one_letter_code
_entity_poly.pdbx_strand_id
1 'polypeptide(L)'
;MGFISGMIGAGVFVGLQVRSNAMMKIPLSRDPWLHVTYGIIGFAVGNWYPKAEKQLLLDINEIRADRGLPPLVGSNNWIRYQRPDGEVAPLWNTNARIPESEYPKWRY
;
A
#
# COMPACT_ATOMS: atom_id res chain seq x y z
N MET A 1 -6.71 8.71 -1.21
CA MET A 1 -6.35 7.67 -2.20
C MET A 1 -6.89 8.09 -3.54
N GLY A 2 -6.07 7.98 -4.57
CA GLY A 2 -6.23 8.73 -5.80
C GLY A 2 -7.09 8.01 -6.83
N PHE A 3 -7.95 8.76 -7.51
CA PHE A 3 -8.64 8.32 -8.72
C PHE A 3 -7.69 7.60 -9.71
N ILE A 4 -6.45 8.09 -9.81
CA ILE A 4 -5.38 7.51 -10.66
C ILE A 4 -5.02 6.07 -10.24
N SER A 5 -4.85 5.77 -8.94
CA SER A 5 -4.49 4.42 -8.50
C SER A 5 -5.63 3.44 -8.74
N GLY A 6 -6.88 3.89 -8.58
CA GLY A 6 -8.07 3.14 -8.99
C GLY A 6 -8.09 2.88 -10.50
N MET A 7 -7.84 3.88 -11.34
CA MET A 7 -7.82 3.71 -12.80
C MET A 7 -6.72 2.73 -13.26
N ILE A 8 -5.53 2.80 -12.66
CA ILE A 8 -4.45 1.84 -12.92
C ILE A 8 -4.89 0.43 -12.53
N GLY A 9 -5.47 0.26 -11.34
CA GLY A 9 -5.99 -1.03 -10.88
C GLY A 9 -7.06 -1.60 -11.81
N ALA A 10 -7.99 -0.76 -12.28
CA ALA A 10 -9.02 -1.14 -13.24
C ALA A 10 -8.42 -1.64 -14.57
N GLY A 11 -7.46 -0.90 -15.13
CA GLY A 11 -6.78 -1.29 -16.36
C GLY A 11 -6.04 -2.62 -16.26
N VAL A 12 -5.36 -2.87 -15.13
CA VAL A 12 -4.66 -4.14 -14.88
C VAL A 12 -5.65 -5.32 -14.85
N PHE A 13 -6.77 -5.19 -14.16
CA PHE A 13 -7.76 -6.27 -14.04
C PHE A 13 -8.47 -6.56 -15.36
N VAL A 14 -8.83 -5.53 -16.13
CA VAL A 14 -9.35 -5.71 -17.50
C VAL A 14 -8.31 -6.42 -18.37
N GLY A 15 -7.05 -5.99 -18.31
CA GLY A 15 -5.95 -6.63 -19.03
C GLY A 15 -5.76 -8.11 -18.66
N LEU A 16 -5.90 -8.46 -17.38
CA LEU A 16 -5.84 -9.84 -16.90
C LEU A 16 -6.99 -10.69 -17.47
N GLN A 17 -8.20 -10.15 -17.53
CA GLN A 17 -9.32 -10.87 -18.15
C GLN A 17 -9.11 -11.05 -19.65
N VAL A 18 -8.70 -10.00 -20.38
CA VAL A 18 -8.37 -10.10 -21.81
C VAL A 18 -7.28 -11.16 -22.05
N ARG A 19 -6.25 -11.17 -21.20
CA ARG A 19 -5.20 -12.20 -21.23
C ARG A 19 -5.74 -13.59 -20.97
N SER A 20 -6.65 -13.75 -20.01
CA SER A 20 -7.30 -15.04 -19.72
C SER A 20 -8.04 -15.57 -20.94
N ASN A 21 -8.81 -14.71 -21.61
CA ASN A 21 -9.51 -15.04 -22.85
C ASN A 21 -8.54 -15.43 -23.97
N ALA A 22 -7.43 -14.70 -24.10
CA ALA A 22 -6.38 -15.00 -25.07
C ALA A 22 -5.72 -16.37 -24.81
N MET A 23 -5.44 -16.72 -23.56
CA MET A 23 -4.86 -18.02 -23.19
C MET A 23 -5.80 -19.20 -23.52
N MET A 24 -7.10 -19.00 -23.36
CA MET A 24 -8.12 -20.00 -23.71
C MET A 24 -8.44 -20.04 -25.21
N LYS A 25 -7.79 -19.21 -26.04
CA LYS A 25 -8.04 -19.07 -27.48
C LYS A 25 -9.50 -18.75 -27.81
N ILE A 26 -10.21 -18.09 -26.90
CA ILE A 26 -11.58 -17.60 -27.10
C ILE A 26 -11.55 -16.13 -27.53
N PRO A 27 -12.63 -15.61 -28.16
CA PRO A 27 -12.70 -14.21 -28.53
C PRO A 27 -12.41 -13.30 -27.33
N LEU A 28 -11.58 -12.26 -27.52
CA LEU A 28 -11.16 -11.36 -26.44
C LEU A 28 -12.36 -10.69 -25.75
N SER A 29 -13.41 -10.42 -26.51
CA SER A 29 -14.67 -9.81 -26.07
C SER A 29 -15.82 -10.81 -25.96
N ARG A 30 -15.56 -12.10 -25.73
CA ARG A 30 -16.60 -13.14 -25.56
C ARG A 30 -17.70 -12.70 -24.59
N ASP A 31 -17.29 -12.20 -23.42
CA ASP A 31 -18.17 -11.74 -22.36
C ASP A 31 -17.80 -10.30 -21.99
N PRO A 32 -18.40 -9.28 -22.64
CA PRO A 32 -17.98 -7.89 -22.47
C PRO A 32 -18.28 -7.34 -21.07
N TRP A 33 -19.33 -7.85 -20.43
CA TRP A 33 -19.69 -7.47 -19.06
C TRP A 33 -18.65 -7.87 -18.02
N LEU A 34 -17.87 -8.92 -18.28
CA LEU A 34 -16.77 -9.29 -17.40
C LEU A 34 -15.69 -8.19 -17.37
N HIS A 35 -15.46 -7.45 -18.47
CA HIS A 35 -14.48 -6.36 -18.48
C HIS A 35 -14.91 -5.25 -17.52
N VAL A 36 -16.22 -4.97 -17.46
CA VAL A 36 -16.78 -3.99 -16.55
C VAL A 36 -16.66 -4.45 -15.09
N THR A 37 -17.01 -5.70 -14.79
CA THR A 37 -16.93 -6.22 -13.42
C THR A 37 -15.50 -6.28 -12.92
N TYR A 38 -14.56 -6.77 -13.74
CA TYR A 38 -13.14 -6.80 -13.38
C TYR A 38 -12.56 -5.38 -13.31
N GLY A 39 -13.02 -4.44 -14.12
CA GLY A 39 -12.66 -3.03 -14.01
C GLY A 39 -13.09 -2.41 -12.67
N ILE A 40 -14.32 -2.66 -12.22
CA ILE A 40 -14.82 -2.17 -10.92
C ILE A 40 -14.03 -2.80 -9.76
N ILE A 41 -13.79 -4.12 -9.83
CA ILE A 41 -13.00 -4.82 -8.81
C ILE A 41 -11.57 -4.26 -8.79
N GLY A 42 -10.94 -4.10 -9.95
CA GLY A 42 -9.61 -3.51 -10.07
C GLY A 42 -9.54 -2.08 -9.55
N PHE A 43 -10.59 -1.27 -9.74
CA PHE A 43 -10.68 0.08 -9.19
C PHE A 43 -10.73 0.08 -7.65
N ALA A 44 -11.52 -0.82 -7.07
CA ALA A 44 -11.61 -0.96 -5.62
C ALA A 44 -10.26 -1.44 -5.03
N VAL A 45 -9.65 -2.47 -5.63
CA VAL A 45 -8.36 -3.02 -5.22
C VAL A 45 -7.24 -1.97 -5.37
N GLY A 46 -7.20 -1.23 -6.47
CA GLY A 46 -6.23 -0.16 -6.71
C GLY A 46 -6.33 1.02 -5.74
N ASN A 47 -7.48 1.21 -5.09
CA ASN A 47 -7.65 2.17 -4.00
C ASN A 47 -7.33 1.61 -2.62
N TRP A 48 -7.52 0.30 -2.43
CA TRP A 48 -7.24 -0.39 -1.17
C TRP A 48 -5.75 -0.67 -1.00
N TYR A 49 -5.07 -1.14 -2.04
CA TYR A 49 -3.68 -1.57 -1.98
C TYR A 49 -2.72 -0.52 -1.40
N PRO A 50 -2.75 0.77 -1.82
CA PRO A 50 -1.83 1.75 -1.24
C PRO A 50 -2.18 2.12 0.21
N LYS A 51 -3.41 1.82 0.69
CA LYS A 51 -3.77 2.00 2.11
C LYS A 51 -3.17 0.88 2.93
N ALA A 52 -3.30 -0.35 2.44
CA ALA A 52 -2.71 -1.53 3.05
C ALA A 52 -1.18 -1.41 3.12
N GLU A 53 -0.53 -0.91 2.06
CA GLU A 53 0.92 -0.66 2.06
C GLU A 53 1.34 0.33 3.16
N LYS A 54 0.59 1.42 3.33
CA LYS A 54 0.87 2.40 4.40
C LYS A 54 0.71 1.81 5.80
N GLN A 55 -0.32 0.98 6.01
CA GLN A 55 -0.53 0.30 7.29
C GLN A 55 0.61 -0.68 7.57
N LEU A 56 0.96 -1.51 6.60
CA LEU A 56 2.06 -2.47 6.73
C LEU A 56 3.40 -1.78 7.04
N LEU A 57 3.67 -0.62 6.44
CA LEU A 57 4.87 0.16 6.74
C LEU A 57 4.90 0.67 8.18
N LEU A 58 3.75 1.10 8.72
CA LEU A 58 3.65 1.51 10.12
C LEU A 58 3.89 0.32 11.05
N ASP A 59 3.24 -0.81 10.79
CA ASP A 59 3.38 -2.02 11.61
C ASP A 59 4.84 -2.53 11.61
N ILE A 60 5.50 -2.51 10.44
CA ILE A 60 6.92 -2.88 10.35
C ILE A 60 7.80 -1.89 11.13
N ASN A 61 7.47 -0.60 11.09
CA ASN A 61 8.23 0.42 11.83
C ASN A 61 8.03 0.31 13.34
N GLU A 62 6.85 -0.08 13.82
CA GLU A 62 6.62 -0.40 15.23
C GLU A 62 7.50 -1.59 15.66
N ILE A 63 7.50 -2.69 14.88
CA ILE A 63 8.36 -3.86 15.17
C ILE A 63 9.86 -3.50 15.12
N ARG A 64 10.25 -2.58 14.24
CA ARG A 64 11.63 -2.10 14.14
C ARG A 64 12.02 -1.21 15.32
N ALA A 65 11.12 -0.35 15.78
CA ALA A 65 11.34 0.48 16.96
C ALA A 65 11.60 -0.39 18.20
N ASP A 66 10.80 -1.47 18.39
CA ASP A 66 11.00 -2.44 19.47
C ASP A 66 12.37 -3.13 19.43
N ARG A 67 12.95 -3.26 18.22
CA ARG A 67 14.27 -3.87 17.98
C ARG A 67 15.41 -2.84 17.91
N GLY A 68 15.14 -1.56 18.16
CA GLY A 68 16.11 -0.47 18.05
C GLY A 68 16.62 -0.22 16.62
N LEU A 69 15.89 -0.70 15.61
CA LEU A 69 16.25 -0.55 14.20
C LEU A 69 15.69 0.76 13.63
N PRO A 70 16.39 1.40 12.66
CA PRO A 70 15.89 2.61 12.01
C PRO A 70 14.60 2.34 11.22
N PRO A 71 13.68 3.33 11.15
CA PRO A 71 12.42 3.15 10.43
C PRO A 71 12.64 3.01 8.92
N LEU A 72 11.79 2.22 8.28
CA LEU A 72 11.65 2.17 6.84
C LEU A 72 10.79 3.33 6.36
N VAL A 73 11.32 4.06 5.39
CA VAL A 73 10.54 4.97 4.56
C VAL A 73 9.95 4.17 3.41
N GLY A 74 8.64 4.31 3.17
CA GLY A 74 7.95 3.64 2.07
C GLY A 74 8.47 4.04 0.70
N SER A 75 8.11 3.26 -0.33
CA SER A 75 8.62 3.38 -1.70
C SER A 75 8.45 4.77 -2.35
N ASN A 76 7.56 5.63 -1.82
CA ASN A 76 7.30 6.98 -2.34
C ASN A 76 8.29 8.05 -1.86
N ASN A 77 9.19 7.75 -0.92
CA ASN A 77 10.15 8.71 -0.41
C ASN A 77 11.52 8.49 -1.06
N TRP A 78 11.87 9.37 -1.99
CA TRP A 78 13.20 9.47 -2.61
C TRP A 78 14.31 9.91 -1.64
N ILE A 79 13.94 10.51 -0.51
CA ILE A 79 14.86 10.98 0.53
C ILE A 79 15.08 9.83 1.52
N ARG A 80 16.35 9.40 1.65
CA ARG A 80 16.78 8.44 2.68
C ARG A 80 16.33 8.97 4.04
N TYR A 81 15.85 8.10 4.93
CA TYR A 81 15.54 8.51 6.30
C TYR A 81 16.78 9.15 6.94
N GLN A 82 16.79 10.48 7.00
CA GLN A 82 17.71 11.26 7.79
C GLN A 82 17.02 11.47 9.12
N ARG A 83 17.60 10.92 10.18
CA ARG A 83 17.12 11.18 11.53
C ARG A 83 17.21 12.71 11.74
N PRO A 84 16.17 13.37 12.28
CA PRO A 84 16.24 14.78 12.64
C PRO A 84 17.51 15.08 13.46
N ASP A 85 18.26 16.11 13.06
CA ASP A 85 19.50 16.49 13.73
C ASP A 85 19.23 16.82 15.20
N GLY A 86 19.79 16.01 16.10
CA GLY A 86 19.59 16.13 17.56
C GLY A 86 18.79 14.99 18.20
N GLU A 87 18.16 14.11 17.42
CA GLU A 87 17.57 12.89 17.96
C GLU A 87 18.64 11.81 18.19
N VAL A 88 18.83 11.43 19.45
CA VAL A 88 19.69 10.30 19.82
C VAL A 88 19.02 9.01 19.36
N ALA A 89 19.81 8.03 18.91
CA ALA A 89 19.25 6.70 18.65
C ALA A 89 18.57 6.21 19.94
N PRO A 90 17.38 5.60 19.89
CA PRO A 90 16.79 5.06 21.10
C PRO A 90 17.83 4.14 21.73
N LEU A 91 18.26 4.50 22.94
CA LEU A 91 19.11 3.63 23.73
C LEU A 91 18.29 2.36 23.91
N TRP A 92 18.92 1.24 23.54
CA TRP A 92 18.44 -0.14 23.34
C TRP A 92 17.59 -0.77 24.48
N ASN A 93 17.06 0.02 25.40
CA ASN A 93 16.26 -0.42 26.55
C ASN A 93 15.33 0.69 27.10
N THR A 94 14.35 1.19 26.32
CA THR A 94 13.17 1.84 26.91
C THR A 94 11.92 1.51 26.11
N ASN A 95 10.93 0.95 26.80
CA ASN A 95 9.60 0.56 26.30
C ASN A 95 8.73 1.79 25.92
N ALA A 96 9.28 2.75 25.17
CA ALA A 96 8.56 3.95 24.77
C ALA A 96 7.60 3.62 23.62
N ARG A 97 6.46 3.02 23.98
CA ARG A 97 5.25 3.03 23.16
C ARG A 97 4.98 4.47 22.77
N ILE A 98 4.89 4.76 21.47
CA ILE A 98 4.49 6.09 20.98
C ILE A 98 3.17 6.45 21.65
N PRO A 99 3.08 7.59 22.36
CA PRO A 99 1.87 7.95 23.09
C PRO A 99 0.69 8.06 22.13
N GLU A 100 -0.47 7.54 22.55
CA GLU A 100 -1.63 7.36 21.66
C GLU A 100 -2.13 8.67 21.03
N SER A 101 -1.77 9.80 21.65
CA SER A 101 -2.01 11.16 21.17
C SER A 101 -1.31 11.53 19.86
N GLU A 102 -0.25 10.81 19.48
CA GLU A 102 0.47 11.04 18.21
C GLU A 102 -0.08 10.20 17.07
N TYR A 103 -1.01 9.28 17.34
CA TYR A 103 -1.69 8.58 16.26
C TYR A 103 -2.58 9.56 15.50
N PRO A 104 -2.57 9.52 14.16
CA PRO A 104 -3.44 10.36 13.39
C PRO A 104 -4.91 9.96 13.61
N LYS A 105 -5.78 10.97 13.74
CA LYS A 105 -7.16 10.90 14.25
C LYS A 105 -8.11 9.93 13.53
N TRP A 106 -7.71 9.30 12.44
CA TRP A 106 -8.48 8.29 11.72
C TRP A 106 -8.37 6.87 12.31
N ARG A 107 -7.76 6.73 13.49
CA ARG A 107 -7.67 5.46 14.25
C ARG A 107 -8.85 5.24 15.22
N TYR A 108 -9.80 6.18 15.31
CA TYR A 108 -11.07 6.06 16.05
C TYR A 108 -12.27 6.19 15.10
#